data_AF-A0A3B0XH05-F1
#
_entry.id   AF-A0A3B0XH05-F1
#
_cell.length_a   1.000
_cell.length_b   1.000
_cell.length_c   1.000
_cell.angle_alpha   90.00
_cell.angle_beta   90.00
_cell.angle_gamma   90.00
#
_symmetry.space_group_name_H-M   'P 1'
#
loop_
_entity.id
_entity.type
_entity.pdbx_description
1 polymer ?
#
loop_
_entity_poly.entity_id
_entity_poly.type
_entity_poly.pdbx_seq_one_letter_code
_entity_poly.pdbx_strand_id
1 'polypeptide(L)'
;MKQADFENRYRTFWCELEEKMDISLPADADNKKAKPEDIEKQKSRFRGLKQNADLGEGFPENYRLLCHHLSLARSRHYSPLLVDRLERLVIHSHQIFYRRKTHFLPAILIYFTSGFARSVRQEWRWVALSSILFFGTLMAMLVTLQFYPDMIYTVMSGEQISEMEQMYNPQADRIGRGRNSGSDFQMFGFYIFNNTGIGLKTFASGLILGIGSVFTLIFNGITIGAVAGYLTYIGYSETFWPFVSGHSAMELLAIVLSGAAGFKLGFSIISPGRKSRLRAL
;
A
#
# COMPACT_ATOMS: atom_id res chain seq x y z
N MET A 1 -43.46 -31.39 17.20
CA MET A 1 -43.96 -30.02 17.44
C MET A 1 -44.66 -29.55 16.17
N LYS A 2 -45.92 -29.10 16.28
CA LYS A 2 -46.65 -28.56 15.12
C LYS A 2 -46.06 -27.20 14.74
N GLN A 3 -46.27 -26.75 13.50
CA GLN A 3 -45.72 -25.47 13.02
C GLN A 3 -46.18 -24.29 13.90
N ALA A 4 -47.45 -24.27 14.30
CA ALA A 4 -48.00 -23.20 15.16
C ALA A 4 -47.28 -23.09 16.51
N ASP A 5 -46.95 -24.23 17.14
CA ASP A 5 -46.22 -24.25 18.41
C ASP A 5 -44.77 -23.77 18.23
N PHE A 6 -44.16 -24.12 17.09
CA PHE A 6 -42.81 -23.69 16.73
C PHE A 6 -42.76 -22.18 16.50
N GLU A 7 -43.71 -21.64 15.75
CA GLU A 7 -43.81 -20.20 15.53
C GLU A 7 -44.07 -19.45 16.84
N ASN A 8 -45.05 -19.86 17.64
CA ASN A 8 -45.34 -19.19 18.92
C ASN A 8 -44.13 -19.18 19.86
N ARG A 9 -43.31 -20.24 19.84
CA ARG A 9 -42.13 -20.35 20.71
C ARG A 9 -40.98 -19.43 20.31
N TYR A 10 -40.76 -19.21 19.01
CA TYR A 10 -39.55 -18.54 18.51
C TYR A 10 -39.82 -17.22 17.76
N ARG A 11 -41.09 -16.86 17.54
CA ARG A 11 -41.49 -15.63 16.83
C ARG A 11 -40.92 -14.37 17.48
N THR A 12 -40.95 -14.27 18.82
CA THR A 12 -40.39 -13.12 19.55
C THR A 12 -38.89 -12.95 19.27
N PHE A 13 -38.12 -14.04 19.30
CA PHE A 13 -36.69 -14.02 18.99
C PHE A 13 -36.42 -13.58 17.55
N TRP A 14 -37.21 -14.04 16.58
CA TRP A 14 -37.06 -13.60 15.18
C TRP A 14 -37.39 -12.12 15.01
N CYS A 15 -38.46 -11.63 15.66
CA CYS A 15 -38.84 -10.22 15.62
C CYS A 15 -37.79 -9.31 16.29
N GLU A 16 -37.22 -9.71 17.43
CA GLU A 16 -36.14 -8.95 18.08
C GLU A 16 -34.88 -8.89 17.21
N LEU A 17 -34.54 -9.98 16.52
CA LEU A 17 -33.43 -10.02 15.58
C LEU A 17 -33.69 -9.15 14.35
N GLU A 18 -34.91 -9.21 13.80
CA GLU A 18 -35.39 -8.35 12.72
C GLU A 18 -35.27 -6.87 13.10
N GLU A 19 -35.75 -6.50 14.28
CA GLU A 19 -35.68 -5.14 14.81
C GLU A 19 -34.23 -4.67 15.04
N LYS A 20 -33.39 -5.50 15.66
CA LYS A 20 -31.96 -5.20 15.88
C LYS A 20 -31.18 -5.05 14.58
N MET A 21 -31.58 -5.76 13.53
CA MET A 21 -30.98 -5.66 12.20
C MET A 21 -31.64 -4.56 11.33
N ASP A 22 -32.66 -3.85 11.84
CA ASP A 22 -33.48 -2.86 11.12
C ASP A 22 -34.12 -3.44 9.83
N ILE A 23 -34.52 -4.72 9.89
CA ILE A 23 -35.14 -5.47 8.80
C ILE A 23 -36.64 -5.58 9.11
N SER A 24 -37.49 -4.92 8.33
CA SER A 24 -38.93 -5.18 8.34
C SER A 24 -39.27 -6.26 7.32
N LEU A 25 -39.27 -7.52 7.75
CA LEU A 25 -39.86 -8.60 6.95
C LEU A 25 -41.38 -8.51 7.06
N PRO A 26 -42.15 -8.60 5.96
CA PRO A 26 -43.60 -8.49 6.02
C PRO A 26 -44.16 -9.61 6.91
N ALA A 27 -44.74 -9.24 8.05
CA ALA A 27 -45.51 -10.14 8.89
C ALA A 27 -46.88 -10.38 8.25
N ASP A 28 -47.26 -11.66 8.16
CA ASP A 28 -48.62 -12.15 7.91
C ASP A 28 -49.33 -11.47 6.72
N ALA A 29 -49.00 -11.92 5.50
CA ALA A 29 -49.70 -11.53 4.28
C ALA A 29 -51.08 -12.23 4.17
N ASP A 30 -51.97 -11.95 5.11
CA ASP A 30 -53.40 -12.18 4.98
C ASP A 30 -54.08 -10.92 4.41
N ASN A 31 -53.61 -10.44 3.24
CA ASN A 31 -54.45 -9.63 2.33
C ASN A 31 -53.78 -9.38 0.96
N LYS A 32 -54.43 -9.89 -0.09
CA LYS A 32 -54.52 -9.38 -1.48
C LYS A 32 -53.24 -8.97 -2.24
N LYS A 33 -52.93 -9.78 -3.28
CA LYS A 33 -52.31 -9.43 -4.59
C LYS A 33 -51.35 -8.22 -4.57
N ALA A 34 -50.07 -8.44 -4.28
CA ALA A 34 -49.02 -7.44 -4.50
C ALA A 34 -48.64 -7.34 -5.98
N LYS A 35 -48.51 -6.11 -6.52
CA LYS A 35 -48.14 -5.83 -7.90
C LYS A 35 -46.60 -5.79 -8.06
N PRO A 36 -46.05 -6.00 -9.28
CA PRO A 36 -44.60 -6.03 -9.52
C PRO A 36 -43.83 -4.77 -9.07
N GLU A 37 -44.49 -3.61 -9.08
CA GLU A 37 -43.93 -2.32 -8.66
C GLU A 37 -43.64 -2.25 -7.14
N ASP A 38 -44.35 -3.03 -6.32
CA ASP A 38 -44.15 -3.07 -4.86
C ASP A 38 -42.87 -3.85 -4.49
N ILE A 39 -42.45 -4.78 -5.35
CA ILE A 39 -41.24 -5.60 -5.17
C ILE A 39 -39.97 -4.75 -5.40
N GLU A 40 -40.01 -3.79 -6.34
CA GLU A 40 -38.88 -2.91 -6.66
C GLU A 40 -38.71 -1.80 -5.60
N LYS A 41 -39.82 -1.29 -5.06
CA LYS A 41 -39.81 -0.42 -3.86
C LYS A 41 -39.33 -1.14 -2.60
N GLN A 42 -39.62 -2.44 -2.45
CA GLN A 42 -39.05 -3.24 -1.36
C GLN A 42 -37.53 -3.36 -1.53
N LYS A 43 -37.02 -3.68 -2.73
CA LYS A 43 -35.57 -3.72 -3.03
C LYS A 43 -34.83 -2.41 -2.74
N SER A 44 -35.45 -1.25 -2.97
CA SER A 44 -34.84 0.05 -2.68
C SER A 44 -34.83 0.38 -1.18
N ARG A 45 -35.85 -0.06 -0.43
CA ARG A 45 -35.91 0.08 1.05
C ARG A 45 -34.87 -0.80 1.77
N PHE A 46 -34.52 -1.95 1.19
CA PHE A 46 -33.43 -2.82 1.68
C PHE A 46 -32.00 -2.23 1.52
N ARG A 47 -31.86 -1.08 0.86
CA ARG A 47 -30.55 -0.42 0.65
C ARG A 47 -30.13 0.48 1.82
N GLY A 48 -31.04 0.74 2.77
CA GLY A 48 -30.81 1.60 3.93
C GLY A 48 -30.45 0.83 5.20
N LEU A 49 -29.41 -0.01 5.18
CA LEU A 49 -28.90 -0.63 6.40
C LEU A 49 -28.17 0.43 7.24
N LYS A 50 -28.63 0.68 8.47
CA LYS A 50 -27.86 1.44 9.47
C LYS A 50 -26.49 0.75 9.63
N GLN A 51 -25.45 1.46 9.21
CA GLN A 51 -24.07 0.97 9.12
C GLN A 51 -23.43 0.60 10.47
N ASN A 52 -24.13 0.81 11.59
CA ASN A 52 -23.64 0.70 12.96
C ASN A 52 -24.66 0.02 13.90
N ALA A 53 -25.31 -1.08 13.49
CA ALA A 53 -26.01 -1.93 14.46
C ALA A 53 -24.97 -2.69 15.30
N ASP A 54 -24.73 -2.25 16.53
CA ASP A 54 -24.04 -3.06 17.53
C ASP A 54 -25.00 -4.19 17.95
N LEU A 55 -24.78 -5.38 17.40
CA LEU A 55 -25.64 -6.55 17.62
C LEU A 55 -25.32 -7.27 18.96
N GLY A 56 -24.37 -6.74 19.73
CA GLY A 56 -23.93 -7.26 21.02
C GLY A 56 -23.07 -8.52 20.92
N GLU A 57 -22.45 -8.90 22.05
CA GLU A 57 -21.54 -10.05 22.14
C GLU A 57 -22.22 -11.40 21.85
N GLY A 58 -23.55 -11.51 22.04
CA GLY A 58 -24.33 -12.73 21.81
C GLY A 58 -24.77 -12.99 20.36
N PHE A 59 -24.33 -12.16 19.40
CA PHE A 59 -24.69 -12.34 17.99
C PHE A 59 -24.24 -13.68 17.37
N PRO A 60 -23.05 -14.24 17.66
CA PRO A 60 -22.64 -15.56 17.16
C PRO A 60 -23.55 -16.70 17.62
N GLU A 61 -24.00 -16.68 18.87
CA GLU A 61 -24.94 -17.65 19.46
C GLU A 61 -26.30 -17.55 18.77
N ASN A 62 -26.80 -16.32 18.60
CA ASN A 62 -28.07 -16.05 17.93
C ASN A 62 -28.05 -16.48 16.46
N TYR A 63 -26.94 -16.27 15.75
CA TYR A 63 -26.76 -16.73 14.37
C TYR A 63 -26.79 -18.26 14.27
N ARG A 64 -26.09 -18.97 15.17
CA ARG A 64 -26.11 -20.44 15.23
C ARG A 64 -27.53 -20.97 15.51
N LEU A 65 -28.24 -20.34 16.44
CA LEU A 65 -29.62 -20.69 16.78
C LEU A 65 -30.58 -20.48 15.60
N LEU A 66 -30.39 -19.39 14.84
CA LEU A 66 -31.17 -19.09 13.64
C LEU A 66 -30.93 -20.12 12.53
N CYS A 67 -29.68 -20.52 12.29
CA CYS A 67 -29.34 -21.61 11.36
C CYS A 67 -30.00 -22.94 11.79
N HIS A 68 -30.04 -23.22 13.09
CA HIS A 68 -30.74 -24.39 13.63
C HIS A 68 -32.26 -24.31 13.37
N HIS A 69 -32.90 -23.16 13.57
CA HIS A 69 -34.32 -22.96 13.25
C HIS A 69 -34.63 -23.18 11.77
N LEU A 70 -33.79 -22.67 10.86
CA LEU A 70 -33.93 -22.89 9.41
C LEU A 70 -33.79 -24.38 9.05
N SER A 71 -32.78 -25.05 9.61
CA SER A 71 -32.57 -26.49 9.40
C SER A 71 -33.76 -27.32 9.89
N LEU A 72 -34.29 -26.98 11.07
CA LEU A 72 -35.45 -27.66 11.63
C LEU A 72 -36.70 -27.43 10.78
N ALA A 73 -36.95 -26.19 10.34
CA ALA A 73 -38.09 -25.86 9.49
C ALA A 73 -38.06 -26.59 8.14
N ARG A 74 -36.88 -26.70 7.52
CA ARG A 74 -36.67 -27.48 6.28
C ARG A 74 -36.89 -28.98 6.49
N SER A 75 -36.30 -29.55 7.55
CA SER A 75 -36.41 -31.00 7.85
C SER A 75 -37.84 -31.44 8.17
N ARG A 76 -38.66 -30.54 8.71
CA ARG A 76 -40.06 -30.81 9.10
C ARG A 76 -41.06 -30.43 8.01
N HIS A 77 -40.59 -29.95 6.86
CA HIS A 77 -41.42 -29.50 5.74
C HIS A 77 -42.52 -28.51 6.18
N TYR A 78 -42.15 -27.52 7.01
CA TYR A 78 -43.05 -26.42 7.35
C TYR A 78 -43.36 -25.54 6.14
N SER A 79 -44.33 -24.63 6.30
CA SER A 79 -44.81 -23.79 5.20
C SER A 79 -43.65 -23.09 4.45
N PRO A 80 -43.74 -22.98 3.11
CA PRO A 80 -42.73 -22.28 2.31
C PRO A 80 -42.49 -20.83 2.77
N LEU A 81 -43.54 -20.17 3.27
CA LEU A 81 -43.47 -18.79 3.78
C LEU A 81 -42.55 -18.68 5.00
N LEU A 82 -42.65 -19.62 5.94
CA LEU A 82 -41.81 -19.64 7.14
C LEU A 82 -40.35 -19.94 6.79
N VAL A 83 -40.12 -20.91 5.90
CA VAL A 83 -38.77 -21.28 5.45
C VAL A 83 -38.10 -20.09 4.76
N ASP A 84 -38.81 -19.40 3.87
CA ASP A 84 -38.31 -18.23 3.14
C ASP A 84 -38.02 -17.03 4.07
N ARG A 85 -38.83 -16.82 5.12
CA ARG A 85 -38.54 -15.82 6.16
C ARG A 85 -37.22 -16.12 6.88
N LEU A 86 -37.05 -17.35 7.37
CA LEU A 86 -35.86 -17.76 8.11
C LEU A 86 -34.60 -17.76 7.23
N GLU A 87 -34.73 -18.16 5.97
CA GLU A 87 -33.64 -18.13 5.00
C GLU A 87 -33.14 -16.70 4.74
N ARG A 88 -34.06 -15.75 4.56
CA ARG A 88 -33.71 -14.33 4.43
C ARG A 88 -32.97 -13.81 5.66
N LEU A 89 -33.45 -14.14 6.87
CA LEU A 89 -32.76 -13.76 8.10
C LEU A 89 -31.34 -14.33 8.18
N VAL A 90 -31.15 -15.62 7.87
CA VAL A 90 -29.83 -16.27 7.90
C VAL A 90 -28.87 -15.60 6.91
N ILE A 91 -29.32 -15.32 5.68
CA ILE A 91 -28.50 -14.65 4.66
C ILE A 91 -28.08 -13.26 5.13
N HIS A 92 -29.00 -12.48 5.69
CA HIS A 92 -28.69 -11.14 6.20
C HIS A 92 -27.74 -11.18 7.40
N SER A 93 -28.00 -12.04 8.38
CA SER A 93 -27.10 -12.21 9.52
C SER A 93 -25.71 -12.68 9.08
N HIS A 94 -25.62 -13.57 8.08
CA HIS A 94 -24.35 -14.02 7.50
C HIS A 94 -23.57 -12.86 6.86
N GLN A 95 -24.25 -12.01 6.09
CA GLN A 95 -23.64 -10.82 5.49
C GLN A 95 -23.09 -9.86 6.53
N ILE A 96 -23.80 -9.65 7.64
CA ILE A 96 -23.33 -8.78 8.73
C ILE A 96 -22.15 -9.42 9.47
N PHE A 97 -22.24 -10.72 9.78
CA PHE A 97 -21.21 -11.47 10.52
C PHE A 97 -19.87 -11.54 9.78
N TYR A 98 -19.91 -11.78 8.46
CA TYR A 98 -18.70 -11.95 7.65
C TYR A 98 -18.25 -10.69 6.90
N ARG A 99 -18.87 -9.53 7.15
CA ARG A 99 -18.41 -8.26 6.56
C ARG A 99 -17.06 -7.87 7.16
N ARG A 100 -15.97 -8.10 6.40
CA ARG A 100 -14.64 -7.59 6.75
C ARG A 100 -14.71 -6.07 6.89
N LYS A 101 -14.62 -5.56 8.12
CA LYS A 101 -14.22 -4.16 8.36
C LYS A 101 -12.71 -4.04 8.10
N THR A 102 -12.31 -3.92 6.85
CA THR A 102 -10.94 -3.49 6.53
C THR A 102 -10.82 -2.00 6.82
N HIS A 103 -10.33 -1.67 8.02
CA HIS A 103 -9.93 -0.31 8.37
C HIS A 103 -8.66 0.07 7.59
N PHE A 104 -8.82 0.39 6.32
CA PHE A 104 -7.73 0.66 5.38
C PHE A 104 -6.87 1.85 5.82
N LEU A 105 -7.49 2.98 6.19
CA LEU A 105 -6.75 4.18 6.62
C LEU A 105 -5.93 3.93 7.91
N PRO A 106 -6.52 3.40 9.00
CA PRO A 106 -5.74 3.04 10.19
C PRO A 106 -4.61 2.05 9.90
N ALA A 107 -4.83 1.05 9.05
CA ALA A 107 -3.80 0.07 8.68
C ALA A 107 -2.62 0.73 7.96
N ILE A 108 -2.87 1.69 7.06
CA ILE A 108 -1.81 2.46 6.39
C ILE A 108 -1.01 3.27 7.41
N LEU A 109 -1.68 4.01 8.30
CA LEU A 109 -1.00 4.82 9.32
C LEU A 109 -0.12 3.96 10.24
N ILE A 110 -0.65 2.82 10.71
CA ILE A 110 0.11 1.87 11.53
C ILE A 110 1.31 1.32 10.76
N TYR A 111 1.15 1.03 9.47
CA TYR A 111 2.26 0.58 8.62
C TYR A 111 3.35 1.64 8.49
N PHE A 112 3.01 2.89 8.16
CA PHE A 112 4.02 3.95 8.03
C PHE A 112 4.70 4.30 9.35
N THR A 113 4.00 4.21 10.48
CA THR A 113 4.54 4.55 11.80
C THR A 113 5.38 3.43 12.44
N SER A 114 5.04 2.16 12.18
CA SER A 114 5.71 1.02 12.85
C SER A 114 6.05 -0.14 11.91
N GLY A 115 5.18 -0.41 10.93
CA GLY A 115 5.34 -1.52 9.98
C GLY A 115 6.56 -1.36 9.07
N PHE A 116 6.79 -0.15 8.54
CA PHE A 116 7.88 0.13 7.62
C PHE A 116 9.25 -0.12 8.25
N ALA A 117 9.49 0.49 9.43
CA ALA A 117 10.74 0.28 10.17
C ALA A 117 10.95 -1.18 10.57
N ARG A 118 9.87 -1.93 10.79
CA ARG A 118 9.93 -3.37 11.04
C ARG A 118 10.33 -4.14 9.77
N SER A 119 9.71 -3.85 8.63
CA SER A 119 10.03 -4.47 7.33
C SER A 119 11.49 -4.24 6.93
N VAL A 120 11.99 -3.00 7.08
CA VAL A 120 13.40 -2.67 6.79
C VAL A 120 14.35 -3.47 7.67
N ARG A 121 14.06 -3.61 8.97
CA ARG A 121 14.87 -4.43 9.89
C ARG A 121 14.80 -5.92 9.60
N GLN A 122 13.65 -6.43 9.14
CA GLN A 122 13.51 -7.83 8.74
C GLN A 122 14.35 -8.15 7.50
N GLU A 123 14.42 -7.22 6.56
CA GLU A 123 15.15 -7.38 5.30
C GLU A 123 16.54 -6.70 5.33
N TRP A 124 17.14 -6.56 6.51
CA TRP A 124 18.40 -5.82 6.70
C TRP A 124 19.55 -6.30 5.82
N ARG A 125 19.57 -7.57 5.43
CA ARG A 125 20.60 -8.14 4.54
C ARG A 125 20.55 -7.53 3.15
N TRP A 126 19.34 -7.34 2.61
CA TRP A 126 19.13 -6.70 1.32
C TRP A 126 19.41 -5.21 1.39
N VAL A 127 19.05 -4.57 2.50
CA VAL A 127 19.40 -3.18 2.77
C VAL A 127 20.91 -3.02 2.84
N ALA A 128 21.62 -3.87 3.58
CA ALA A 128 23.07 -3.84 3.68
C ALA A 128 23.75 -4.07 2.33
N LEU A 129 23.30 -5.06 1.54
CA LEU A 129 23.81 -5.30 0.19
C LEU A 129 23.61 -4.07 -0.70
N SER A 130 22.40 -3.51 -0.70
CA SER A 130 22.07 -2.31 -1.48
C SER A 130 22.92 -1.11 -1.06
N SER A 131 23.10 -0.91 0.25
CA SER A 131 23.97 0.12 0.81
C SER A 131 25.42 -0.06 0.38
N ILE A 132 25.96 -1.28 0.42
CA ILE A 132 27.35 -1.56 0.03
C ILE A 132 27.55 -1.29 -1.47
N LEU A 133 26.63 -1.75 -2.32
CA LEU A 133 26.73 -1.51 -3.76
C LEU A 133 26.68 -0.01 -4.09
N PHE A 134 25.76 0.71 -3.46
CA PHE A 134 25.57 2.14 -3.72
C PHE A 134 26.67 3.00 -3.08
N PHE A 135 26.81 2.97 -1.75
CA PHE A 135 27.78 3.80 -1.04
C PHE A 135 29.22 3.35 -1.28
N GLY A 136 29.46 2.05 -1.51
CA GLY A 136 30.78 1.53 -1.83
C GLY A 136 31.29 2.07 -3.16
N THR A 137 30.46 2.05 -4.21
CA THR A 137 30.85 2.60 -5.52
C THR A 137 30.93 4.13 -5.51
N LEU A 138 30.04 4.80 -4.79
CA LEU A 138 30.10 6.24 -4.55
C LEU A 138 31.41 6.65 -3.88
N MET A 139 31.75 6.02 -2.76
CA MET A 139 32.95 6.38 -2.02
C MET A 139 34.22 5.99 -2.80
N ALA A 140 34.20 4.85 -3.49
CA ALA A 140 35.31 4.44 -4.35
C ALA A 140 35.58 5.49 -5.43
N MET A 141 34.55 5.98 -6.12
CA MET A 141 34.71 7.04 -7.13
C MET A 141 35.15 8.36 -6.51
N LEU A 142 34.51 8.80 -5.42
CA LEU A 142 34.87 10.05 -4.73
C LEU A 142 36.36 10.08 -4.37
N VAL A 143 36.86 9.00 -3.76
CA VAL A 143 38.27 8.87 -3.35
C VAL A 143 39.19 8.77 -4.56
N THR A 144 38.83 7.96 -5.57
CA THR A 144 39.65 7.78 -6.77
C THR A 144 39.91 9.10 -7.48
N LEU A 145 38.90 9.95 -7.58
CA LEU A 145 38.99 11.25 -8.23
C LEU A 145 39.87 12.26 -7.47
N GLN A 146 40.20 12.01 -6.20
CA GLN A 146 41.18 12.82 -5.47
C GLN A 146 42.63 12.56 -5.93
N PHE A 147 42.88 11.38 -6.50
CA PHE A 147 44.21 10.97 -6.98
C PHE A 147 44.31 10.98 -8.51
N TYR A 148 43.19 10.70 -9.20
CA TYR A 148 43.10 10.58 -10.65
C TYR A 148 41.91 11.40 -11.18
N PRO A 149 42.01 12.73 -11.19
CA PRO A 149 40.90 13.62 -11.56
C PRO A 149 40.42 13.42 -13.00
N ASP A 150 41.32 13.09 -13.93
CA ASP A 150 40.99 12.86 -15.34
C ASP A 150 40.03 11.68 -15.55
N MET A 151 39.88 10.80 -14.55
CA MET A 151 38.96 9.68 -14.60
C MET A 151 37.49 10.13 -14.69
N ILE A 152 37.16 11.40 -14.39
CA ILE A 152 35.80 11.91 -14.57
C ILE A 152 35.32 11.78 -16.02
N TYR A 153 36.22 11.96 -17.00
CA TYR A 153 35.90 11.86 -18.43
C TYR A 153 35.54 10.44 -18.87
N THR A 154 35.74 9.43 -18.02
CA THR A 154 35.26 8.06 -18.26
C THR A 154 33.80 7.87 -17.88
N VAL A 155 33.24 8.76 -17.06
CA VAL A 155 31.89 8.68 -16.52
C VAL A 155 30.98 9.75 -17.13
N MET A 156 31.52 10.94 -17.38
CA MET A 156 30.77 12.10 -17.85
C MET A 156 31.44 12.73 -19.08
N SER A 157 30.62 13.31 -19.96
CA SER A 157 31.12 14.10 -21.09
C SER A 157 31.67 15.46 -20.62
N GLY A 158 32.55 16.06 -21.43
CA GLY A 158 33.06 17.42 -21.14
C GLY A 158 31.95 18.47 -21.01
N GLU A 159 30.85 18.31 -21.75
CA GLU A 159 29.65 19.16 -21.64
C GLU A 159 28.99 19.04 -20.27
N GLN A 160 28.74 17.81 -19.80
CA GLN A 160 28.15 17.56 -18.48
C GLN A 160 29.03 18.11 -17.34
N ILE A 161 30.35 17.99 -17.48
CA ILE A 161 31.30 18.53 -16.53
C ILE A 161 31.21 20.07 -16.51
N SER A 162 31.21 20.72 -17.68
CA SER A 162 31.12 22.17 -17.77
C SER A 162 29.82 22.72 -17.20
N GLU A 163 28.68 22.08 -17.48
CA GLU A 163 27.38 22.46 -16.88
C GLU A 163 27.42 22.39 -15.36
N MET A 164 28.03 21.34 -14.83
CA MET A 164 28.14 21.13 -13.39
C MET A 164 29.10 22.11 -12.71
N GLU A 165 30.24 22.41 -13.33
CA GLU A 165 31.13 23.46 -12.86
C GLU A 165 30.40 24.80 -12.83
N GLN A 166 29.68 25.17 -13.89
CA GLN A 166 28.90 26.40 -13.94
C GLN A 166 27.84 26.45 -12.82
N MET A 167 27.17 25.32 -12.54
CA MET A 167 26.14 25.23 -11.49
C MET A 167 26.70 25.45 -10.08
N TYR A 168 27.91 24.95 -9.80
CA TYR A 168 28.51 25.00 -8.46
C TYR A 168 29.63 26.05 -8.31
N ASN A 169 29.92 26.85 -9.35
CA ASN A 169 31.00 27.83 -9.34
C ASN A 169 30.87 28.83 -8.17
N PRO A 170 31.84 28.88 -7.23
CA PRO A 170 31.83 29.80 -6.10
C PRO A 170 31.92 31.28 -6.50
N GLN A 171 32.53 31.56 -7.66
CA GLN A 171 32.76 32.91 -8.20
C GLN A 171 31.65 33.38 -9.13
N ALA A 172 30.68 32.52 -9.47
CA ALA A 172 29.51 32.96 -10.21
C ALA A 172 28.79 34.00 -9.36
N ASP A 173 28.64 35.20 -9.91
CA ASP A 173 27.96 36.33 -9.27
C ASP A 173 26.60 35.84 -8.75
N ARG A 174 26.50 35.69 -7.42
CA ARG A 174 25.27 35.27 -6.75
C ARG A 174 24.32 36.47 -6.68
N ILE A 175 23.95 37.00 -7.85
CA ILE A 175 22.91 38.02 -8.01
C ILE A 175 21.58 37.35 -7.68
N GLY A 176 21.24 37.40 -6.40
CA GLY A 176 19.88 37.27 -5.92
C GLY A 176 19.28 35.86 -5.98
N ARG A 177 18.48 35.56 -4.97
CA ARG A 177 17.37 34.61 -5.05
C ARG A 177 16.33 35.11 -6.07
N GLY A 178 16.72 35.26 -7.33
CA GLY A 178 15.88 35.62 -8.47
C GLY A 178 15.38 34.38 -9.22
N ARG A 179 15.36 33.21 -8.57
CA ARG A 179 14.56 32.09 -9.07
C ARG A 179 13.12 32.42 -8.73
N ASN A 180 12.33 32.77 -9.74
CA ASN A 180 10.89 32.92 -9.57
C ASN A 180 10.38 31.70 -8.80
N SER A 181 9.59 31.91 -7.74
CA SER A 181 9.03 30.83 -6.91
C SER A 181 8.29 29.75 -7.73
N GLY A 182 7.77 30.12 -8.91
CA GLY A 182 7.22 29.19 -9.90
C GLY A 182 8.26 28.25 -10.54
N SER A 183 9.48 28.72 -10.81
CA SER A 183 10.60 27.90 -11.29
C SER A 183 11.08 26.93 -10.21
N ASP A 184 11.08 27.35 -8.93
CA ASP A 184 11.47 26.49 -7.81
C ASP A 184 10.47 25.37 -7.57
N PHE A 185 9.17 25.64 -7.64
CA PHE A 185 8.14 24.61 -7.52
C PHE A 185 8.18 23.61 -8.70
N GLN A 186 8.40 24.10 -9.91
CA GLN A 186 8.57 23.24 -11.09
C GLN A 186 9.82 22.36 -10.98
N MET A 187 10.95 22.93 -10.56
CA MET A 187 12.20 22.17 -10.39
C MET A 187 12.09 21.17 -9.24
N PHE A 188 11.42 21.54 -8.14
CA PHE A 188 11.08 20.61 -7.07
C PHE A 188 10.23 19.43 -7.58
N GLY A 189 9.16 19.71 -8.33
CA GLY A 189 8.32 18.67 -8.94
C GLY A 189 9.10 17.77 -9.89
N PHE A 190 10.00 18.36 -10.69
CA PHE A 190 10.90 17.63 -11.58
C PHE A 190 11.83 16.69 -10.81
N TYR A 191 12.49 17.17 -9.74
CA TYR A 191 13.38 16.33 -8.93
C TYR A 191 12.63 15.20 -8.23
N ILE A 192 11.45 15.47 -7.67
CA ILE A 192 10.60 14.43 -7.07
C ILE A 192 10.24 13.38 -8.11
N PHE A 193 9.79 13.79 -9.30
CA PHE A 193 9.43 12.86 -10.37
C PHE A 193 10.64 12.04 -10.85
N ASN A 194 11.79 12.69 -11.03
CA ASN A 194 13.01 12.04 -11.48
C ASN A 194 13.52 11.02 -10.45
N ASN A 195 13.67 11.42 -9.20
CA ASN A 195 14.21 10.57 -8.13
C ASN A 195 13.24 9.44 -7.77
N THR A 196 11.93 9.72 -7.72
CA THR A 196 10.91 8.69 -7.56
C THR A 196 10.90 7.73 -8.76
N GLY A 197 11.07 8.25 -9.98
CA GLY A 197 11.17 7.46 -11.20
C GLY A 197 12.37 6.51 -11.17
N ILE A 198 13.54 6.98 -10.73
CA ILE A 198 14.73 6.15 -10.52
C ILE A 198 14.47 5.08 -9.46
N GLY A 199 13.87 5.44 -8.33
CA GLY A 199 13.50 4.48 -7.28
C GLY A 199 12.55 3.39 -7.77
N LEU A 200 11.48 3.77 -8.49
CA LEU A 200 10.52 2.83 -9.08
C LEU A 200 11.17 1.93 -10.12
N LYS A 201 12.02 2.46 -11.00
CA LYS A 201 12.79 1.67 -11.98
C LYS A 201 13.75 0.71 -11.29
N THR A 202 14.44 1.15 -10.23
CA THR A 202 15.37 0.33 -9.43
C THR A 202 14.64 -0.84 -8.80
N PHE A 203 13.47 -0.59 -8.21
CA PHE A 203 12.61 -1.63 -7.64
C PHE A 203 12.08 -2.59 -8.71
N ALA A 204 11.46 -2.06 -9.78
CA ALA A 204 10.80 -2.86 -10.80
C ALA A 204 11.80 -3.72 -11.61
N SER A 205 12.96 -3.16 -11.94
CA SER A 205 14.02 -3.89 -12.64
C SER A 205 14.64 -5.02 -11.79
N GLY A 206 14.39 -5.01 -10.47
CA GLY A 206 14.67 -6.12 -9.57
C GLY A 206 13.90 -7.40 -9.91
N LEU A 207 12.81 -7.33 -10.67
CA LEU A 207 12.10 -8.52 -11.19
C LEU A 207 13.00 -9.40 -12.06
N ILE A 208 14.04 -8.84 -12.68
CA ILE A 208 15.03 -9.59 -13.45
C ILE A 208 16.10 -10.14 -12.50
N LEU A 209 15.64 -10.94 -11.51
CA LEU A 209 16.48 -11.62 -10.52
C LEU A 209 17.41 -10.68 -9.72
N GLY A 210 17.01 -9.43 -9.53
CA GLY A 210 17.79 -8.41 -8.84
C GLY A 210 18.87 -7.72 -9.68
N ILE A 211 19.13 -8.19 -10.91
CA ILE A 211 20.22 -7.67 -11.77
C ILE A 211 20.00 -6.18 -12.10
N GLY A 212 18.76 -5.79 -12.41
CA GLY A 212 18.44 -4.40 -12.70
C GLY A 212 18.67 -3.47 -11.51
N SER A 213 18.39 -3.94 -10.30
CA SER A 213 18.68 -3.19 -9.07
C SER A 213 20.19 -3.07 -8.84
N VAL A 214 20.98 -4.13 -9.09
CA VAL A 214 22.46 -4.06 -9.00
C VAL A 214 23.00 -2.98 -9.94
N PHE A 215 22.62 -3.05 -11.23
CA PHE A 215 23.07 -2.11 -12.24
C PHE A 215 22.74 -0.67 -11.84
N THR A 216 21.49 -0.41 -11.44
CA THR A 216 21.04 0.94 -11.12
C THR A 216 21.77 1.50 -9.89
N LEU A 217 21.99 0.69 -8.85
CA LEU A 217 22.71 1.12 -7.64
C LEU A 217 24.18 1.46 -7.95
N ILE A 218 24.87 0.59 -8.69
CA ILE A 218 26.27 0.81 -9.07
C ILE A 218 26.38 2.04 -9.96
N PHE A 219 25.52 2.17 -10.98
CA PHE A 219 25.56 3.28 -11.91
C PHE A 219 25.31 4.63 -11.23
N ASN A 220 24.31 4.70 -10.34
CA ASN A 220 24.04 5.92 -9.58
C ASN A 220 25.15 6.22 -8.56
N GLY A 221 25.67 5.19 -7.89
CA GLY A 221 26.79 5.35 -6.97
C GLY A 221 28.04 5.90 -7.67
N ILE A 222 28.42 5.31 -8.81
CA ILE A 222 29.54 5.79 -9.63
C ILE A 222 29.32 7.25 -10.07
N THR A 223 28.15 7.55 -10.65
CA THR A 223 27.85 8.89 -11.16
C THR A 223 27.90 9.94 -10.05
N ILE A 224 27.21 9.71 -8.93
CA ILE A 224 27.18 10.65 -7.79
C ILE A 224 28.57 10.78 -7.16
N GLY A 225 29.31 9.67 -7.04
CA GLY A 225 30.67 9.66 -6.52
C GLY A 225 31.65 10.43 -7.41
N ALA A 226 31.51 10.33 -8.73
CA ALA A 226 32.32 11.07 -9.69
C ALA A 226 32.08 12.58 -9.58
N VAL A 227 30.81 12.99 -9.52
CA VAL A 227 30.41 14.40 -9.28
C VAL A 227 31.00 14.92 -7.98
N ALA A 228 30.77 14.21 -6.87
CA ALA A 228 31.22 14.63 -5.56
C ALA A 228 32.75 14.70 -5.46
N GLY A 229 33.43 13.70 -6.02
CA GLY A 229 34.89 13.64 -6.04
C GLY A 229 35.50 14.78 -6.85
N TYR A 230 35.01 15.01 -8.06
CA TYR A 230 35.54 16.05 -8.94
C TYR A 230 35.30 17.46 -8.40
N LEU A 231 34.08 17.78 -7.94
CA LEU A 231 33.77 19.08 -7.37
C LEU A 231 34.58 19.34 -6.08
N THR A 232 34.84 18.30 -5.30
CA THR A 232 35.74 18.40 -4.14
C THR A 232 37.18 18.68 -4.59
N TYR A 233 37.66 17.99 -5.63
CA TYR A 233 39.01 18.14 -6.17
C TYR A 233 39.29 19.56 -6.72
N ILE A 234 38.35 20.14 -7.48
CA ILE A 234 38.50 21.50 -8.05
C ILE A 234 38.24 22.62 -7.03
N GLY A 235 37.97 22.28 -5.76
CA GLY A 235 37.79 23.25 -4.67
C GLY A 235 36.39 23.83 -4.51
N TYR A 236 35.35 23.22 -5.09
CA TYR A 236 33.95 23.69 -5.01
C TYR A 236 33.20 23.15 -3.78
N SER A 237 33.94 22.68 -2.77
CA SER A 237 33.38 22.08 -1.56
C SER A 237 32.43 23.00 -0.78
N GLU A 238 32.73 24.30 -0.74
CA GLU A 238 31.96 25.36 -0.06
C GLU A 238 30.55 25.55 -0.64
N THR A 239 30.35 25.23 -1.93
CA THR A 239 29.04 25.36 -2.59
C THR A 239 28.32 24.01 -2.69
N PHE A 240 29.07 22.94 -2.99
CA PHE A 240 28.52 21.61 -3.22
C PHE A 240 28.00 20.92 -1.96
N TRP A 241 28.85 20.76 -0.93
CA TRP A 241 28.50 19.95 0.25
C TRP A 241 27.32 20.51 1.07
N PRO A 242 27.19 21.83 1.29
CA PRO A 242 26.00 22.38 1.93
C PRO A 242 24.72 22.08 1.15
N PHE A 243 24.75 22.22 -0.18
CA PHE A 243 23.61 21.91 -1.05
C PHE A 243 23.21 20.43 -0.97
N VAL A 244 24.20 19.54 -1.09
CA VAL A 244 24.00 18.09 -1.03
C VAL A 244 23.47 17.67 0.33
N SER A 245 24.02 18.18 1.44
CA SER A 245 23.60 17.79 2.79
C SER A 245 22.12 18.09 3.08
N GLY A 246 21.58 19.16 2.49
CA GLY A 246 20.18 19.57 2.66
C GLY A 246 19.15 18.68 1.93
N HIS A 247 19.57 17.92 0.91
CA HIS A 247 18.64 17.19 0.03
C HIS A 247 18.94 15.69 -0.07
N SER A 248 20.21 15.31 0.00
CA SER A 248 20.67 13.96 -0.34
C SER A 248 20.30 12.89 0.68
N ALA A 249 20.16 13.21 1.98
CA ALA A 249 19.94 12.19 3.01
C ALA A 249 18.71 11.32 2.72
N MET A 250 17.59 11.93 2.34
CA MET A 250 16.36 11.22 1.99
C MET A 250 16.46 10.52 0.63
N GLU A 251 17.11 11.14 -0.35
CA GLU A 251 17.22 10.62 -1.72
C GLU A 251 18.16 9.41 -1.83
N LEU A 252 19.33 9.48 -1.20
CA LEU A 252 20.30 8.38 -1.15
C LEU A 252 19.74 7.20 -0.36
N LEU A 253 19.00 7.45 0.72
CA LEU A 253 18.29 6.38 1.44
C LEU A 253 17.17 5.79 0.60
N ALA A 254 16.43 6.61 -0.15
CA ALA A 254 15.35 6.13 -1.00
C ALA A 254 15.84 5.15 -2.07
N ILE A 255 16.91 5.48 -2.81
CA ILE A 255 17.44 4.57 -3.84
C ILE A 255 17.97 3.26 -3.23
N VAL A 256 18.61 3.32 -2.06
CA VAL A 256 19.08 2.13 -1.33
C VAL A 256 17.91 1.24 -0.93
N LEU A 257 16.84 1.81 -0.39
CA LEU A 257 15.64 1.04 0.01
C LEU A 257 14.89 0.48 -1.20
N SER A 258 14.81 1.24 -2.30
CA SER A 258 14.26 0.75 -3.57
C SER A 258 15.08 -0.43 -4.13
N GLY A 259 16.40 -0.37 -4.05
CA GLY A 259 17.29 -1.47 -4.42
C GLY A 259 17.11 -2.71 -3.55
N ALA A 260 17.00 -2.53 -2.23
CA ALA A 260 16.75 -3.63 -1.30
C ALA A 260 15.40 -4.31 -1.57
N ALA A 261 14.36 -3.52 -1.82
CA ALA A 261 13.04 -4.03 -2.20
C ALA A 261 13.10 -4.77 -3.56
N GLY A 262 13.85 -4.26 -4.53
CA GLY A 262 14.07 -4.91 -5.83
C GLY A 262 14.80 -6.24 -5.71
N PHE A 263 15.82 -6.34 -4.86
CA PHE A 263 16.50 -7.61 -4.57
C PHE A 263 15.57 -8.62 -3.90
N LYS A 264 14.78 -8.18 -2.92
CA LYS A 264 13.81 -9.05 -2.27
C LYS A 264 12.80 -9.59 -3.27
N LEU A 265 12.30 -8.73 -4.16
CA LEU A 265 11.36 -9.08 -5.22
C LEU A 265 11.96 -10.12 -6.19
N GLY A 266 13.18 -9.88 -6.68
CA GLY A 266 13.89 -10.81 -7.55
C GLY A 266 14.19 -12.15 -6.87
N PHE A 267 14.60 -12.12 -5.61
CA PHE A 267 14.88 -13.32 -4.84
C PHE A 267 13.62 -14.17 -4.59
N SER A 268 12.46 -13.55 -4.39
CA SER A 268 11.18 -14.25 -4.26
C SER A 268 10.81 -15.10 -5.48
N ILE A 269 11.33 -14.77 -6.68
CA ILE A 269 11.15 -15.59 -7.89
C ILE A 269 11.99 -16.87 -7.83
N ILE A 270 13.22 -16.75 -7.34
CA ILE A 270 14.20 -17.85 -7.24
C ILE A 270 13.82 -18.79 -6.10
N SER A 271 13.54 -18.26 -4.92
CA SER A 271 13.26 -19.02 -3.70
C SER A 271 11.96 -18.53 -3.04
N PRO A 272 10.79 -18.87 -3.58
CA PRO A 272 9.48 -18.45 -3.05
C PRO A 272 9.09 -19.13 -1.73
N GLY A 273 9.91 -20.06 -1.23
CA GLY A 273 9.62 -20.85 -0.04
C GLY A 273 8.40 -21.75 -0.23
N ARG A 274 7.42 -21.65 0.68
CA ARG A 274 6.16 -22.43 0.63
C ARG A 274 5.07 -21.78 -0.24
N LYS A 275 5.34 -20.63 -0.85
CA LYS A 275 4.38 -19.91 -1.70
C LYS A 275 4.59 -20.29 -3.16
N SER A 276 3.53 -20.21 -3.96
CA SER A 276 3.72 -20.15 -5.41
C SER A 276 4.44 -18.86 -5.77
N ARG A 277 5.22 -18.83 -6.86
CA ARG A 277 5.97 -17.63 -7.29
C ARG A 277 5.07 -16.38 -7.37
N LEU A 278 3.85 -16.56 -7.87
CA LEU A 278 2.85 -15.50 -8.00
C LEU A 278 2.31 -14.98 -6.65
N ARG A 279 2.32 -15.81 -5.59
CA ARG A 279 1.98 -15.40 -4.21
C ARG A 279 3.19 -14.87 -3.43
N ALA A 280 4.40 -15.10 -3.93
CA ALA A 280 5.65 -14.67 -3.31
C ALA A 280 6.07 -13.27 -3.76
N LEU A 281 5.70 -12.89 -4.98
CA LEU A 281 5.64 -11.51 -5.47
C LEU A 281 4.52 -10.73 -4.77
#